data_AF-A0A3M1QVP8-F1
#
_entry.id   AF-A0A3M1QVP8-F1
#
_cell.length_a   1.000
_cell.length_b   1.000
_cell.length_c   1.000
_cell.angle_alpha   90.00
_cell.angle_beta   90.00
_cell.angle_gamma   90.00
#
_symmetry.space_group_name_H-M   'P 1'
#
loop_
_entity.id
_entity.type
_entity.pdbx_description
1 polymer ?
#
loop_
_entity_poly.entity_id
_entity_poly.type
_entity_poly.pdbx_seq_one_letter_code
_entity_poly.pdbx_strand_id
1 'polypeptide(L)' 'MTPMEIAPVDAAAEAAARSRQDRLTKPTGALGRLEELACWLAGRLGDPRP' A
#
# COMPACT_ATOMS: atom_id res chain seq x y z
N MET A 1 1.19 -12.42 31.06
CA MET A 1 0.95 -11.32 30.11
C MET A 1 1.07 -11.91 28.72
N THR A 2 -0.04 -12.10 28.02
CA THR A 2 -0.05 -12.67 26.67
C THR A 2 0.58 -11.64 25.72
N PRO A 3 1.60 -12.01 24.91
CA PRO A 3 2.18 -11.07 23.97
C PRO A 3 1.14 -10.67 22.92
N MET A 4 1.07 -9.38 22.60
CA MET A 4 0.26 -8.88 21.51
C MET A 4 0.98 -9.19 20.19
N GLU A 5 0.35 -9.95 19.31
CA GLU A 5 0.91 -10.28 18.01
C GLU A 5 0.90 -9.06 17.08
N ILE A 6 2.00 -8.85 16.38
CA ILE A 6 2.06 -7.87 15.30
C ILE A 6 1.47 -8.54 14.06
N ALA A 7 0.42 -7.92 13.50
CA ALA A 7 -0.21 -8.42 12.28
C ALA A 7 0.81 -8.47 11.12
N PRO A 8 0.76 -9.49 10.27
CA PRO A 8 1.59 -9.55 9.08
C PRO A 8 1.18 -8.43 8.10
N VAL A 9 2.09 -8.07 7.20
CA VAL A 9 1.81 -7.14 6.11
C VAL A 9 0.83 -7.77 5.12
N ASP A 10 -0.20 -7.03 4.74
CA ASP A 10 -1.16 -7.42 3.71
C ASP A 10 -0.61 -7.16 2.30
N ALA A 11 -0.05 -8.20 1.70
CA ALA A 11 0.47 -8.15 0.33
C ALA A 11 -0.61 -7.86 -0.73
N ALA A 12 -1.87 -8.22 -0.47
CA ALA A 12 -2.97 -7.97 -1.40
C ALA A 12 -3.34 -6.47 -1.39
N ALA A 13 -3.36 -5.84 -0.22
CA ALA A 13 -3.56 -4.39 -0.11
C ALA A 13 -2.42 -3.61 -0.79
N GLU A 14 -1.16 -4.03 -0.63
CA GLU A 14 0.00 -3.48 -1.35
C GLU A 14 -0.16 -3.57 -2.88
N ALA A 15 -0.52 -4.75 -3.39
CA ALA A 15 -0.70 -4.98 -4.83
C ALA A 15 -1.90 -4.21 -5.42
N ALA A 16 -2.99 -4.12 -4.66
CA ALA A 16 -4.17 -3.35 -5.05
C ALA A 16 -3.89 -1.83 -5.05
N ALA A 17 -3.13 -1.33 -4.08
CA ALA A 17 -2.68 0.06 -4.08
C ALA A 17 -1.78 0.38 -5.28
N ARG A 18 -0.87 -0.53 -5.65
CA ARG A 18 -0.04 -0.40 -6.87
C ARG A 18 -0.90 -0.32 -8.12
N SER A 19 -1.81 -1.29 -8.28
CA SER A 19 -2.72 -1.35 -9.43
C SER A 19 -3.60 -0.09 -9.55
N ARG A 20 -3.96 0.53 -8.42
CA ARG A 20 -4.69 1.80 -8.40
C ARG A 20 -3.82 2.97 -8.84
N GLN A 21 -2.58 3.07 -8.34
CA GLN A 21 -1.63 4.14 -8.71
C GLN A 21 -1.37 4.16 -10.22
N ASP A 22 -1.31 3.00 -10.86
CA ASP A 22 -1.10 2.85 -12.30
C ASP A 22 -2.32 3.27 -13.13
N ARG A 23 -3.50 3.40 -12.52
CA ARG A 23 -4.78 3.77 -13.17
C ARG A 23 -5.23 5.20 -12.87
N LEU A 24 -4.41 5.98 -12.16
CA LEU A 24 -4.71 7.39 -11.91
C LEU A 24 -4.51 8.22 -13.19
N THR A 25 -5.08 9.44 -13.21
CA THR A 25 -4.97 10.39 -14.34
C THR A 25 -3.58 11.02 -14.50
N LYS A 26 -2.55 10.44 -13.88
CA LYS A 26 -1.14 10.81 -13.99
C LYS A 26 -0.41 9.81 -14.88
N PRO A 27 0.73 10.18 -15.51
CA PRO A 27 1.65 9.18 -16.05
C PRO A 27 2.09 8.19 -14.96
N THR A 28 2.33 6.95 -15.33
CA THR A 28 2.86 5.91 -14.43
C THR A 28 4.19 6.38 -13.81
N GLY A 29 4.33 6.23 -12.49
CA GLY A 29 5.54 6.63 -11.76
C GLY A 29 5.73 8.14 -11.55
N ALA A 30 4.80 9.00 -12.00
CA ALA A 30 4.96 10.46 -11.91
C ALA A 30 5.06 11.00 -10.48
N LEU A 31 4.62 10.26 -9.46
CA LEU A 31 4.77 10.65 -8.05
C LEU A 31 5.97 9.98 -7.37
N GLY A 32 6.71 9.12 -8.07
CA GLY A 32 7.92 8.46 -7.59
C GLY A 32 7.74 7.81 -6.21
N ARG A 33 8.53 8.28 -5.22
CA ARG A 33 8.53 7.75 -3.85
C ARG A 33 7.17 7.85 -3.14
N LEU A 34 6.30 8.77 -3.53
CA LEU A 34 4.95 8.84 -2.95
C LEU A 34 4.10 7.62 -3.34
N GLU A 35 4.31 7.04 -4.52
CA GLU A 35 3.61 5.82 -4.95
C GLU A 35 4.11 4.61 -4.14
N GLU A 36 5.41 4.54 -3.88
CA GLU A 36 6.02 3.53 -3.03
C GLU A 36 5.52 3.62 -1.59
N LEU A 37 5.47 4.84 -1.02
CA LEU A 37 4.96 5.06 0.33
C LEU A 37 3.48 4.69 0.45
N ALA A 38 2.66 5.04 -0.54
CA ALA A 38 1.25 4.66 -0.55
C ALA A 38 1.05 3.13 -0.56
N CYS A 39 1.83 2.39 -1.36
CA CYS A 39 1.76 0.92 -1.37
C CYS A 39 2.23 0.35 -0.03
N TRP A 40 3.37 0.80 0.48
CA TRP A 40 3.93 0.37 1.77
C TRP A 40 2.95 0.60 2.94
N LEU A 41 2.20 1.69 2.90
CA LEU A 41 1.19 2.02 3.91
C LEU A 41 -0.04 1.12 3.76
N ALA A 42 -0.48 0.87 2.53
CA ALA A 42 -1.62 0.00 2.25
C ALA A 42 -1.46 -1.40 2.86
N GLY A 43 -0.27 -2.01 2.73
CA GLY A 43 -0.01 -3.32 3.33
C GLY A 43 0.00 -3.33 4.85
N ARG A 44 0.35 -2.21 5.50
CA ARG A 44 0.33 -2.10 6.97
C ARG A 44 -1.04 -1.80 7.53
N LEU A 45 -1.87 -1.07 6.78
CA LEU A 45 -3.23 -0.75 7.16
C LEU A 45 -4.24 -1.81 6.71
N GLY A 46 -3.87 -2.70 5.79
CA GLY A 46 -4.82 -3.59 5.12
C GLY A 46 -5.83 -2.82 4.25
N ASP A 47 -5.50 -1.59 3.84
CA ASP A 47 -6.38 -0.71 3.06
C ASP A 47 -5.70 -0.31 1.74
N PRO A 48 -6.24 -0.71 0.58
CA PRO A 48 -5.68 -0.34 -0.73
C PRO A 48 -5.84 1.15 -1.10
N ARG A 49 -6.54 1.95 -0.29
CA ARG A 49 -6.71 3.40 -0.43
C ARG A 49 -6.39 4.11 0.89
N PRO A 50 -5.15 4.00 1.36
CA PRO A 50 -4.73 4.64 2.60
C PRO A 50 -4.66 6.16 2.48
#